data_AF-A0A927THB5-F1
#
_entry.id   AF-A0A927THB5-F1
#
_cell.length_a   1.000
_cell.length_b   1.000
_cell.length_c   1.000
_cell.angle_alpha   90.00
_cell.angle_beta   90.00
_cell.angle_gamma   90.00
#
_symmetry.space_group_name_H-M   'P 1'
#
loop_
_entity.id
_entity.type
_entity.pdbx_description
1 polymer ?
#
loop_
_entity_poly.entity_id
_entity_poly.type
_entity_poly.pdbx_seq_one_letter_code
_entity_poly.pdbx_strand_id
1 'polypeptide(L)'
;MMEKINLVSASGIKIEVNDKGDYITINLADRTFPKRFANAFDNIKKRYAEINQAKLPETDALALLDVEIETGRFIAEEIDRLIGAGTCQKVFGDIVPDMYAITEFFEQLVPIIQKCGRERNAQIRSKYSAGRRGNR
;
A
#
# COMPACT_ATOMS: atom_id res chain seq x y z
N MET A 1 26.22 24.27 -15.64
CA MET A 1 26.34 23.10 -14.74
C MET A 1 25.29 23.26 -13.66
N MET A 2 24.46 22.25 -13.37
CA MET A 2 23.34 22.38 -12.43
C MET A 2 23.60 21.45 -11.24
N GLU A 3 23.64 22.00 -10.03
CA GLU A 3 23.87 21.23 -8.80
C GLU A 3 22.59 20.49 -8.38
N LYS A 4 22.72 19.30 -7.79
CA LYS A 4 21.59 18.45 -7.34
C LYS A 4 21.72 18.10 -5.86
N ILE A 5 20.63 18.23 -5.11
CA ILE A 5 20.53 17.78 -3.72
C ILE A 5 20.03 16.33 -3.71
N ASN A 6 20.80 15.42 -3.11
CA ASN A 6 20.45 14.00 -2.97
C ASN A 6 19.99 13.68 -1.54
N LEU A 7 18.67 13.62 -1.34
CA LEU A 7 18.08 13.22 -0.07
C LEU A 7 17.99 11.69 0.01
N VAL A 8 18.90 11.07 0.78
CA VAL A 8 18.83 9.62 1.10
C VAL A 8 17.51 9.25 1.78
N SER A 9 16.87 10.21 2.46
CA SER A 9 15.56 10.00 3.06
C SER A 9 14.44 9.87 2.04
N ALA A 10 14.55 10.48 0.86
CA ALA A 10 13.46 10.65 -0.11
C ALA A 10 13.38 9.56 -1.19
N SER A 11 14.31 8.59 -1.21
CA SER A 11 14.25 7.48 -2.17
C SER A 11 13.10 6.54 -1.80
N GLY A 12 12.00 6.62 -2.55
CA GLY A 12 10.93 5.65 -2.48
C GLY A 12 11.40 4.27 -2.95
N ILE A 13 10.84 3.22 -2.37
CA ILE A 13 11.04 1.84 -2.81
C ILE A 13 10.25 1.68 -4.10
N LYS A 14 10.89 1.18 -5.15
CA LYS A 14 10.20 0.73 -6.36
C LYS A 14 10.01 -0.78 -6.27
N ILE A 15 8.79 -1.23 -6.51
CA ILE A 15 8.43 -2.65 -6.51
C ILE A 15 7.78 -2.91 -7.86
N GLU A 16 8.37 -3.81 -8.65
CA GLU A 16 7.78 -4.31 -9.88
C GLU A 16 6.61 -5.24 -9.53
N VAL A 17 5.47 -5.08 -10.19
CA VAL A 17 4.21 -5.75 -9.81
C VAL A 17 3.65 -6.66 -10.90
N ASN A 18 4.28 -6.70 -12.07
CA ASN A 18 3.88 -7.57 -13.18
C ASN A 18 5.03 -7.77 -14.19
N ASP A 19 4.87 -8.74 -15.10
CA ASP A 19 5.85 -9.05 -16.15
C ASP A 19 5.93 -7.99 -17.27
N LYS A 20 5.12 -6.91 -17.19
CA LYS A 20 5.16 -5.79 -18.14
C LYS A 20 6.15 -4.71 -17.71
N GLY A 21 6.82 -4.89 -16.55
CA GLY A 21 7.75 -3.91 -15.99
C GLY A 21 7.06 -2.75 -15.27
N ASP A 22 5.76 -2.84 -14.97
CA ASP A 22 5.10 -1.81 -14.17
C ASP A 22 5.59 -1.86 -12.74
N TYR A 23 5.72 -0.68 -12.13
CA TYR A 23 6.11 -0.55 -10.74
C TYR A 23 5.16 0.35 -9.94
N ILE A 24 5.06 0.02 -8.65
CA ILE A 24 4.53 0.88 -7.61
C ILE A 24 5.70 1.51 -6.85
N THR A 25 5.46 2.68 -6.25
CA THR A 25 6.47 3.38 -5.46
C THR A 25 5.96 3.71 -4.07
N ILE A 26 6.67 3.28 -3.04
CA ILE A 26 6.33 3.56 -1.65
C ILE A 26 7.42 4.43 -1.02
N ASN A 27 7.06 5.64 -0.61
CA ASN A 27 7.98 6.56 0.05
C ASN A 27 8.01 6.34 1.57
N LEU A 28 9.02 5.65 2.08
CA LEU A 28 9.17 5.41 3.52
C LEU A 28 9.58 6.66 4.33
N ALA A 29 9.94 7.79 3.70
CA ALA A 29 10.04 9.07 4.40
C ALA A 29 8.70 9.75 4.62
N ASP A 30 7.64 9.33 3.93
CA ASP A 30 6.33 9.93 4.06
C ASP A 30 5.74 9.60 5.44
N ARG A 31 5.80 10.58 6.35
CA ARG A 31 5.26 10.44 7.70
C ARG A 31 3.73 10.36 7.72
N THR A 32 3.07 10.68 6.60
CA THR A 32 1.62 10.50 6.47
C THR A 32 1.25 9.06 6.10
N PHE A 33 2.18 8.28 5.54
CA PHE A 33 1.91 6.90 5.09
C PHE A 33 1.32 6.00 6.20
N PRO A 34 1.87 5.94 7.43
CA PRO A 34 1.28 5.12 8.49
C PRO A 34 -0.15 5.55 8.84
N LYS A 35 -0.46 6.86 8.80
CA LYS A 35 -1.80 7.37 9.06
C LYS A 35 -2.76 7.01 7.93
N ARG A 36 -2.35 7.15 6.66
CA ARG A 36 -3.16 6.72 5.51
C ARG A 36 -3.42 5.21 5.54
N PHE A 37 -2.41 4.42 5.90
CA PHE A 37 -2.53 2.97 6.05
C PHE A 37 -3.58 2.60 7.11
N ALA A 38 -3.50 3.20 8.30
CA ALA A 38 -4.47 2.98 9.37
C ALA A 38 -5.89 3.38 8.94
N ASN A 39 -6.03 4.55 8.29
CA ASN A 39 -7.32 5.01 7.77
C ASN A 39 -7.91 4.05 6.73
N ALA A 40 -7.09 3.53 5.81
CA ALA A 40 -7.54 2.57 4.82
C ALA A 40 -8.07 1.29 5.47
N PHE A 41 -7.35 0.78 6.48
CA PHE A 41 -7.80 -0.38 7.23
C PHE A 41 -9.11 -0.14 7.98
N ASP A 42 -9.27 1.02 8.61
CA ASP A 42 -10.51 1.39 9.30
C ASP A 42 -11.68 1.57 8.33
N ASN A 43 -11.43 2.12 7.15
CA ASN A 43 -12.42 2.27 6.08
C ASN A 43 -12.91 0.91 5.58
N ILE A 44 -11.99 -0.02 5.31
CA ILE A 44 -12.31 -1.40 4.90
C ILE A 44 -13.13 -2.12 5.98
N LYS A 45 -12.72 -2.02 7.25
CA LYS A 45 -13.48 -2.59 8.37
C LYS A 45 -14.90 -2.05 8.47
N LYS A 46 -15.08 -0.73 8.30
CA LYS A 46 -16.42 -0.10 8.32
C LYS A 46 -17.30 -0.64 7.21
N ARG A 47 -16.76 -0.73 5.98
CA ARG A 47 -17.49 -1.29 4.84
C ARG A 47 -17.97 -2.72 5.10
N TYR A 48 -17.11 -3.57 5.68
CA TYR A 48 -17.52 -4.92 6.08
C TYR A 48 -18.62 -4.93 7.15
N ALA A 49 -18.52 -4.05 8.15
CA ALA A 49 -19.53 -3.96 9.19
C ALA A 49 -20.90 -3.51 8.64
N GLU A 50 -20.90 -2.60 7.67
CA GLU A 50 -22.12 -2.13 6.98
C GLU A 50 -22.77 -3.26 6.18
N ILE A 51 -21.98 -4.02 5.42
CA ILE A 51 -22.47 -5.17 4.62
C ILE A 51 -23.09 -6.23 5.54
N ASN A 52 -22.41 -6.58 6.64
CA ASN A 52 -22.92 -7.56 7.60
C ASN A 52 -24.23 -7.13 8.28
N GLN A 53 -24.46 -5.82 8.41
CA GLN A 53 -25.70 -5.28 8.99
C GLN A 53 -26.86 -5.23 7.98
N ALA A 54 -26.57 -5.18 6.68
CA ALA A 54 -27.56 -4.98 5.63
C ALA A 54 -28.54 -6.15 5.41
N LYS A 55 -28.36 -7.30 6.10
CA LYS A 55 -29.18 -8.53 5.97
C LYS A 55 -29.55 -8.82 4.52
N LEU A 56 -28.52 -9.04 3.70
CA LEU A 56 -28.69 -9.34 2.28
C LEU A 56 -29.53 -10.62 2.12
N PRO A 57 -30.46 -10.67 1.14
CA PRO A 57 -31.22 -11.87 0.87
C PRO A 57 -30.27 -12.99 0.41
N GLU A 58 -30.03 -13.97 1.28
CA GLU A 58 -29.09 -15.09 1.05
C GLU A 58 -29.39 -15.91 -0.22
N THR A 59 -30.60 -15.79 -0.75
CA THR A 59 -31.07 -16.54 -1.93
C THR A 59 -30.85 -15.82 -3.27
N ASP A 60 -30.47 -14.55 -3.26
CA ASP A 60 -30.23 -13.78 -4.49
C ASP A 60 -28.73 -13.70 -4.79
N ALA A 61 -28.26 -14.65 -5.59
CA ALA A 61 -26.86 -14.77 -5.96
C ALA A 61 -26.33 -13.54 -6.74
N LEU A 62 -27.17 -12.86 -7.52
CA LEU A 62 -26.76 -11.66 -8.25
C LEU A 62 -26.61 -10.47 -7.31
N ALA A 63 -27.55 -10.30 -6.37
CA ALA A 63 -27.44 -9.25 -5.36
C ALA A 63 -26.21 -9.44 -4.45
N LEU A 64 -25.87 -10.69 -4.10
CA LEU A 64 -24.65 -10.99 -3.35
C LEU A 64 -23.39 -10.65 -4.16
N LEU A 65 -23.38 -11.00 -5.45
CA LEU A 65 -22.26 -10.69 -6.35
C LEU A 65 -22.08 -9.17 -6.53
N ASP A 66 -23.17 -8.41 -6.64
CA ASP A 66 -23.11 -6.95 -6.73
C ASP A 66 -22.44 -6.34 -5.48
N VAL A 67 -22.75 -6.85 -4.29
CA VAL A 67 -22.09 -6.42 -3.04
C VAL A 67 -20.61 -6.77 -3.03
N GLU A 68 -20.22 -7.96 -3.50
CA GLU A 68 -18.81 -8.34 -3.62
C GLU A 68 -18.07 -7.42 -4.60
N ILE A 69 -18.66 -7.14 -5.77
CA ILE A 69 -18.09 -6.23 -6.77
C ILE A 69 -17.91 -4.83 -6.19
N GLU A 70 -18.93 -4.28 -5.52
CA GLU A 70 -18.83 -2.98 -4.86
C GLU A 70 -17.73 -2.95 -3.79
N THR A 71 -17.58 -4.04 -3.03
CA THR A 71 -16.55 -4.17 -1.99
C THR A 71 -15.15 -4.24 -2.58
N GLY A 72 -14.96 -5.03 -3.64
CA GLY A 72 -13.70 -5.12 -4.35
C GLY A 72 -13.29 -3.76 -4.95
N ARG A 73 -14.24 -3.03 -5.56
CA ARG A 73 -13.99 -1.67 -6.07
C ARG A 73 -13.61 -0.70 -4.97
N PHE A 74 -14.33 -0.72 -3.85
CA PHE A 74 -14.03 0.13 -2.70
C PHE A 74 -12.61 -0.12 -2.17
N ILE A 75 -12.21 -1.38 -2.01
CA ILE A 75 -10.88 -1.72 -1.51
C ILE A 75 -9.81 -1.34 -2.54
N ALA A 76 -10.07 -1.54 -3.84
CA ALA A 76 -9.16 -1.11 -4.90
C ALA A 76 -8.90 0.40 -4.84
N GLU A 77 -9.93 1.20 -4.62
CA GLU A 77 -9.76 2.64 -4.45
C GLU A 77 -8.97 3.01 -3.18
N GLU A 78 -9.17 2.31 -2.05
CA GLU A 78 -8.38 2.52 -0.84
C GLU A 78 -6.90 2.17 -1.06
N ILE A 79 -6.60 1.12 -1.82
CA ILE A 79 -5.23 0.75 -2.23
C ILE A 79 -4.61 1.86 -3.08
N ASP A 80 -5.33 2.34 -4.09
CA ASP A 80 -4.89 3.45 -4.94
C ASP A 80 -4.65 4.75 -4.13
N ARG A 81 -5.53 5.06 -3.16
CA ARG A 81 -5.34 6.19 -2.25
C ARG A 81 -4.12 6.02 -1.33
N LEU A 82 -3.83 4.80 -0.91
CA LEU A 82 -2.72 4.49 -0.01
C LEU A 82 -1.36 4.57 -0.72
N ILE A 83 -1.25 3.90 -1.87
CA ILE A 83 0.01 3.64 -2.58
C ILE A 83 0.22 4.65 -3.72
N GLY A 84 -0.83 4.97 -4.46
CA GLY A 84 -0.82 5.90 -5.59
C GLY A 84 -1.82 5.52 -6.66
N ALA A 85 -2.35 6.50 -7.37
CA ALA A 85 -3.35 6.29 -8.42
C ALA A 85 -2.86 5.28 -9.49
N GLY A 86 -3.74 4.37 -9.88
CA GLY A 86 -3.45 3.33 -10.87
C GLY A 86 -2.61 2.17 -10.33
N THR A 87 -2.49 2.03 -9.01
CA THR A 87 -1.82 0.87 -8.39
C THR A 87 -2.59 -0.40 -8.71
N CYS A 88 -3.90 -0.41 -8.49
CA CYS A 88 -4.74 -1.58 -8.73
C CYS A 88 -4.73 -2.03 -10.18
N GLN A 89 -4.76 -1.10 -11.14
CA GLN A 89 -4.68 -1.44 -12.56
C GLN A 89 -3.36 -2.14 -12.91
N LYS A 90 -2.24 -1.73 -12.30
CA LYS A 90 -0.94 -2.34 -12.53
C LYS A 90 -0.82 -3.72 -11.88
N VAL A 91 -1.33 -3.87 -10.66
CA VAL A 91 -1.22 -5.10 -9.86
C VAL A 91 -2.21 -6.16 -10.34
N PHE A 92 -3.48 -5.78 -10.50
CA PHE A 92 -4.58 -6.72 -10.75
C PHE A 92 -5.03 -6.74 -12.22
N GLY A 93 -4.66 -5.73 -13.01
CA GLY A 93 -5.17 -5.54 -14.37
C GLY A 93 -6.49 -4.76 -14.40
N ASP A 94 -7.20 -4.86 -15.52
CA ASP A 94 -8.49 -4.18 -15.75
C ASP A 94 -9.66 -5.04 -15.21
N ILE A 95 -9.63 -5.31 -13.91
CA ILE A 95 -10.63 -6.12 -13.20
C ILE A 95 -11.02 -5.48 -11.87
N VAL A 96 -12.13 -5.96 -11.29
CA VAL A 96 -12.41 -5.77 -9.86
C VAL A 96 -11.74 -6.92 -9.10
N PRO A 97 -10.75 -6.66 -8.23
CA PRO A 97 -10.07 -7.73 -7.52
C PRO A 97 -10.98 -8.33 -6.44
N ASP A 98 -10.93 -9.65 -6.31
CA ASP A 98 -11.57 -10.35 -5.19
C ASP A 98 -10.71 -10.26 -3.92
N MET A 99 -11.26 -10.79 -2.82
CA MET A 99 -10.56 -10.76 -1.53
C MET A 99 -9.32 -11.64 -1.45
N TYR A 100 -9.23 -12.68 -2.29
CA TYR A 100 -8.06 -13.54 -2.33
C TYR A 100 -6.89 -12.81 -2.99
N ALA A 101 -7.11 -12.19 -4.15
CA ALA A 101 -6.11 -11.38 -4.84
C ALA A 101 -5.63 -10.20 -3.98
N ILE A 102 -6.55 -9.52 -3.29
CA ILE A 102 -6.21 -8.43 -2.37
C ILE A 102 -5.33 -8.94 -1.22
N THR A 103 -5.70 -10.06 -0.60
CA THR A 103 -4.92 -10.66 0.50
C THR A 103 -3.52 -11.05 0.03
N GLU A 104 -3.43 -11.76 -1.09
CA GLU A 104 -2.16 -12.19 -1.68
C GLU A 104 -1.23 -11.00 -1.97
N PHE A 105 -1.76 -9.91 -2.52
CA PHE A 105 -1.00 -8.69 -2.74
C PHE A 105 -0.39 -8.13 -1.46
N PHE A 106 -1.17 -8.03 -0.38
CA PHE A 106 -0.66 -7.51 0.90
C PHE A 106 0.30 -8.47 1.60
N GLU A 107 0.08 -9.78 1.49
CA GLU A 107 1.00 -10.80 2.03
C GLU A 107 2.39 -10.71 1.40
N GLN A 108 2.47 -10.40 0.10
CA GLN A 108 3.74 -10.16 -0.58
C GLN A 108 4.32 -8.77 -0.28
N LEU A 109 3.47 -7.73 -0.23
CA LEU A 109 3.91 -6.35 -0.06
C LEU A 109 4.48 -6.05 1.32
N VAL A 110 3.82 -6.54 2.39
CA VAL A 110 4.18 -6.21 3.78
C VAL A 110 5.63 -6.60 4.13
N PRO A 111 6.12 -7.81 3.82
CA PRO A 111 7.51 -8.19 4.06
C PRO A 111 8.52 -7.28 3.36
N ILE A 112 8.23 -6.84 2.12
CA ILE A 112 9.08 -5.93 1.35
C ILE A 112 9.19 -4.58 2.07
N ILE A 113 8.05 -3.99 2.45
CA ILE A 113 8.01 -2.72 3.19
C ILE A 113 8.80 -2.83 4.50
N GLN A 114 8.62 -3.91 5.26
CA GLN A 114 9.33 -4.12 6.52
C GLN A 114 10.84 -4.24 6.32
N LYS A 115 11.28 -5.00 5.32
CA LYS A 115 12.71 -5.15 4.98
C LYS A 115 13.34 -3.81 4.64
N CYS A 116 12.75 -3.08 3.70
CA CYS A 116 13.24 -1.77 3.29
C CYS A 116 13.19 -0.74 4.42
N GLY A 117 12.19 -0.80 5.30
CA GLY A 117 12.12 0.03 6.50
C GLY A 117 13.29 -0.20 7.46
N ARG A 118 13.67 -1.47 7.69
CA ARG A 118 14.85 -1.81 8.51
C ARG A 118 16.15 -1.31 7.86
N GLU A 119 16.33 -1.55 6.57
CA GLU A 119 17.51 -1.12 5.81
C GLU A 119 17.67 0.41 5.82
N ARG A 120 16.58 1.14 5.57
CA ARG A 120 16.55 2.60 5.64
C ARG A 120 16.95 3.11 7.02
N ASN A 121 16.39 2.53 8.08
CA ASN A 121 16.73 2.92 9.45
C ASN A 121 18.20 2.64 9.78
N ALA A 122 18.77 1.54 9.26
CA ALA A 122 20.19 1.23 9.41
C ALA A 122 21.09 2.24 8.66
N GLN A 123 20.74 2.59 7.43
CA GLN A 123 21.47 3.60 6.63
C GLN A 123 21.44 4.99 7.29
N ILE A 124 20.27 5.42 7.78
CA ILE A 124 20.14 6.68 8.53
C ILE A 124 21.03 6.64 9.76
N ARG A 125 20.96 5.57 10.57
CA ARG A 125 21.81 5.43 11.74
C ARG A 125 23.29 5.52 11.37
N SER A 126 23.75 4.78 10.36
CA SER A 126 25.16 4.81 9.91
C SER A 126 25.60 6.20 9.47
N LYS A 127 24.82 6.89 8.62
CA LYS A 127 25.16 8.21 8.08
C LYS A 127 25.26 9.28 9.17
N TYR A 128 24.38 9.24 10.17
CA TYR A 128 24.33 10.25 11.23
C TYR A 128 25.09 9.84 12.51
N SER A 129 25.43 8.56 12.71
CA SER A 129 26.27 8.11 13.83
C SER A 129 27.77 8.23 13.53
N ALA A 130 28.19 8.10 12.27
CA ALA A 130 29.57 8.31 11.85
C ALA A 130 30.08 9.75 12.11
N GLY A 131 29.17 10.73 12.17
CA GLY A 131 29.47 12.13 12.51
C GLY A 131 29.50 12.47 14.00
N ARG A 132 29.21 11.52 14.91
CA ARG A 132 29.21 11.75 16.39
C ARG A 132 30.49 11.27 17.09
N ARG A 133 31.63 11.22 16.38
CA ARG A 133 32.96 11.17 17.00
C ARG A 133 33.55 12.59 17.06
N GLY A 134 33.19 13.32 18.11
CA GLY A 134 33.63 14.69 18.44
C GLY A 134 32.43 15.47 19.00
N ASN A 135 32.37 15.96 20.24
CA ASN A 135 33.42 16.36 21.17
C ASN A 135 33.38 15.55 22.48
N ARG A 136 34.57 15.40 23.07
CA ARG A 136 34.79 15.10 24.49
C ARG A 136 34.23 16.21 25.38
#